data_AF-A0A8J2ZRN2-F1
#
_entry.id   AF-A0A8J2ZRN2-F1
#
_cell.length_a   1.000
_cell.length_b   1.000
_cell.length_c   1.000
_cell.angle_alpha   90.00
_cell.angle_beta   90.00
_cell.angle_gamma   90.00
#
_symmetry.space_group_name_H-M   'P 1'
#
loop_
_entity.id
_entity.type
_entity.pdbx_description
1 polymer ?
#
loop_
_entity_poly.entity_id
_entity_poly.type
_entity_poly.pdbx_seq_one_letter_code
_entity_poly.pdbx_strand_id
1 'polypeptide(L)'
;MKSSFPIIQSQFAPPPIRQKFIQRSHVNKKLTTVTEYPLTIVYAGAGYGKSTVLSLFFQRAKTAVSWYTIAKNDDDITLSS
;
A
#
# COMPACT_ATOMS: atom_id res chain seq x y z
N MET A 1 -19.84 -9.79 22.57
CA MET A 1 -20.33 -8.62 21.80
C MET A 1 -19.59 -8.59 20.48
N LYS A 2 -20.28 -8.48 19.34
CA LYS A 2 -19.63 -8.33 18.02
C LYS A 2 -19.36 -6.84 17.81
N SER A 3 -18.13 -6.41 18.04
CA SER A 3 -17.64 -5.11 17.56
C SER A 3 -17.60 -5.15 16.03
N SER A 4 -18.59 -4.53 15.38
CA SER A 4 -18.66 -4.43 13.93
C SER A 4 -17.87 -3.22 13.46
N PHE A 5 -16.62 -3.43 13.05
CA PHE A 5 -15.85 -2.40 12.37
C PHE A 5 -16.39 -2.20 10.94
N PRO A 6 -16.75 -0.98 10.53
CA PRO A 6 -17.22 -0.74 9.17
C PRO A 6 -16.09 -1.01 8.18
N ILE A 7 -16.28 -1.99 7.29
CA ILE A 7 -15.30 -2.30 6.24
C ILE A 7 -15.49 -1.31 5.09
N ILE A 8 -14.52 -0.42 4.90
CA ILE A 8 -14.53 0.55 3.81
C ILE A 8 -13.74 -0.04 2.63
N GLN A 9 -14.45 -0.50 1.60
CA GLN A 9 -13.84 -1.18 0.45
C GLN A 9 -12.72 -0.37 -0.23
N SER A 10 -12.85 0.96 -0.28
CA SER A 10 -11.83 1.82 -0.90
C SER A 10 -10.50 1.84 -0.15
N GLN A 11 -10.47 1.53 1.15
CA GLN A 11 -9.22 1.40 1.90
C GLN A 11 -8.41 0.19 1.44
N PHE A 12 -9.07 -0.85 0.92
CA PHE A 12 -8.44 -2.09 0.46
C PHE A 12 -8.10 -2.10 -1.04
N ALA A 13 -8.43 -1.03 -1.76
CA ALA A 13 -8.15 -0.92 -3.18
C ALA A 13 -6.79 -0.23 -3.42
N PRO A 14 -5.82 -0.88 -4.09
CA PRO A 14 -4.60 -0.20 -4.50
C PRO A 14 -4.90 0.88 -5.56
N PRO A 15 -4.08 1.94 -5.65
CA PRO A 15 -4.18 2.94 -6.70
C PRO A 15 -4.19 2.31 -8.11
N PRO A 16 -5.02 2.81 -9.04
CA PRO A 16 -5.05 2.31 -10.40
C PRO A 16 -3.70 2.52 -11.10
N ILE A 17 -3.21 1.47 -11.74
CA ILE A 17 -1.94 1.49 -12.48
C ILE A 17 -2.22 2.00 -13.90
N ARG A 18 -1.61 3.14 -14.26
CA ARG A 18 -1.69 3.68 -15.63
C ARG A 18 -0.67 2.97 -16.53
N GLN A 19 -1.05 2.63 -17.76
CA GLN A 19 -0.16 1.97 -18.74
C GLN A 19 1.10 2.79 -19.07
N LYS A 20 1.03 4.13 -19.01
CA LYS A 20 2.18 5.02 -19.17
C LYS A 20 2.83 5.28 -17.82
N PHE A 21 3.80 4.47 -17.46
CA PHE A 21 4.66 4.73 -16.30
C PHE A 21 6.13 4.69 -16.75
N ILE A 22 6.96 5.55 -16.15
CA ILE A 22 8.40 5.55 -16.39
C ILE A 22 9.02 4.47 -15.51
N GLN A 23 9.70 3.50 -16.12
CA GLN A 23 10.47 2.52 -15.37
C GLN A 23 11.65 3.19 -14.69
N ARG A 24 11.62 3.25 -13.35
CA ARG A 24 12.75 3.69 -12.52
C ARG A 24 13.52 2.46 -12.06
N SER A 25 14.48 2.02 -12.86
CA SER A 25 15.30 0.82 -12.61
C SER A 25 15.91 0.78 -11.20
N HIS A 26 16.43 1.91 -10.72
CA HIS A 26 17.01 2.01 -9.37
C HIS A 26 15.99 1.78 -8.24
N VAL A 27 14.76 2.28 -8.39
CA VAL A 27 13.71 2.09 -7.39
C VAL A 27 13.22 0.65 -7.41
N ASN A 28 12.99 0.07 -8.60
CA ASN A 28 12.60 -1.33 -8.74
C ASN A 28 13.61 -2.28 -8.11
N LYS A 29 14.91 -2.01 -8.28
CA LYS A 29 15.97 -2.82 -7.66
C LYS A 29 15.98 -2.75 -6.13
N LYS A 30 15.59 -1.62 -5.54
CA LYS A 30 15.41 -1.53 -4.07
C LYS A 30 14.16 -2.25 -3.60
N LEU A 31 13.12 -2.33 -4.43
CA LEU A 31 11.88 -2.99 -4.07
C LEU A 31 11.98 -4.51 -4.07
N THR A 32 12.91 -5.09 -4.83
CA THR A 32 13.11 -6.55 -4.82
C THR A 32 13.51 -7.07 -3.44
N THR A 33 14.11 -6.25 -2.58
CA THR A 33 14.51 -6.65 -1.23
C THR A 33 13.42 -6.40 -0.19
N VAL A 34 12.27 -5.79 -0.54
CA VAL A 34 11.19 -5.47 0.42
C VAL A 34 10.67 -6.72 1.12
N THR A 35 10.63 -7.84 0.42
CA THR A 35 10.18 -9.14 0.95
C THR A 35 11.23 -9.82 1.85
N GLU A 36 12.47 -9.33 1.87
CA GLU A 36 13.56 -9.87 2.71
C GLU A 36 13.48 -9.34 4.14
N TYR A 37 12.71 -8.26 4.39
CA TYR A 37 12.58 -7.64 5.69
C TYR A 37 11.13 -7.76 6.18
N PRO A 38 10.91 -8.02 7.50
CA PRO A 38 9.57 -8.07 8.08
C PRO A 38 8.85 -6.71 8.03
N LEU A 39 9.59 -5.61 7.93
CA LEU A 39 9.06 -4.26 7.80
C LEU A 39 9.92 -3.43 6.84
N THR A 40 9.30 -2.84 5.83
CA THR A 40 9.93 -1.87 4.94
C THR A 40 9.14 -0.56 4.94
N ILE A 41 9.82 0.57 5.21
CA ILE A 41 9.24 1.91 5.16
C ILE A 41 9.67 2.60 3.86
N VAL A 42 8.70 3.13 3.11
CA VAL A 42 8.96 3.87 1.87
C VAL A 42 8.62 5.35 2.08
N TYR A 43 9.65 6.20 2.06
CA TYR A 43 9.54 7.64 2.23
C TYR A 43 10.01 8.39 0.97
N ALA A 44 9.30 9.48 0.64
CA ALA A 44 9.58 10.43 -0.43
C ALA A 44 8.62 11.62 -0.30
N GLY A 45 8.89 12.73 -0.98
CA GLY A 45 8.00 13.89 -1.02
C GLY A 45 6.58 13.59 -1.55
N ALA A 46 5.66 14.54 -1.36
CA ALA A 46 4.32 14.49 -1.94
C ALA A 46 4.41 14.42 -3.48
N GLY A 47 3.54 13.63 -4.13
CA GLY A 47 3.53 13.51 -5.59
C GLY A 47 4.61 12.61 -6.21
N TYR A 48 5.56 12.06 -5.45
CA TYR A 48 6.63 11.21 -5.98
C TYR A 48 6.20 9.80 -6.42
N GLY A 49 4.91 9.45 -6.29
CA GLY A 49 4.37 8.18 -6.81
C GLY A 49 4.71 6.93 -5.98
N LYS A 50 4.99 7.07 -4.68
CA LYS A 50 5.30 5.95 -3.76
C LYS A 50 4.30 4.80 -3.88
N SER A 51 3.02 5.11 -3.68
CA SER A 51 1.93 4.12 -3.72
C SER A 51 1.76 3.49 -5.11
N THR A 52 1.96 4.28 -6.16
CA THR A 52 1.90 3.80 -7.56
C THR A 52 3.01 2.79 -7.85
N VAL A 53 4.24 3.09 -7.43
CA VAL A 53 5.38 2.20 -7.64
C VAL A 53 5.20 0.89 -6.86
N LEU A 54 4.71 0.94 -5.62
CA LEU A 54 4.41 -0.27 -4.83
C LEU A 54 3.32 -1.13 -5.49
N SER A 55 2.23 -0.51 -5.93
CA SER A 55 1.14 -1.21 -6.62
C SER A 55 1.64 -1.92 -7.89
N LEU A 56 2.45 -1.22 -8.69
CA LEU A 56 3.05 -1.78 -9.89
C LEU A 56 4.03 -2.92 -9.59
N PHE A 57 4.86 -2.76 -8.56
CA PHE A 57 5.84 -3.76 -8.16
C PHE A 57 5.15 -5.07 -7.77
N PHE A 58 4.17 -5.02 -6.87
CA PHE A 58 3.47 -6.23 -6.42
C PHE A 58 2.57 -6.84 -7.48
N GLN A 59 1.95 -6.04 -8.36
CA GLN A 59 1.25 -6.55 -9.54
C GLN A 59 2.18 -7.37 -10.44
N ARG A 60 3.42 -6.91 -10.65
CA ARG A 60 4.43 -7.60 -11.48
C ARG A 60 5.04 -8.81 -10.80
N ALA A 61 5.30 -8.71 -9.49
CA ALA A 61 5.86 -9.80 -8.70
C ALA A 61 4.89 -10.99 -8.56
N LYS A 62 3.60 -10.81 -8.91
CA LYS A 62 2.54 -11.81 -8.76
C LYS A 62 2.45 -12.37 -7.34
N THR A 63 2.80 -11.54 -6.35
CA THR A 63 2.76 -11.88 -4.94
C THR A 63 1.39 -11.56 -4.39
N ALA A 64 0.82 -12.48 -3.61
CA ALA A 64 -0.42 -12.19 -2.88
C ALA A 64 -0.14 -11.14 -1.81
N VAL A 65 -0.74 -9.96 -1.96
CA VAL A 65 -0.61 -8.83 -1.04
C VAL A 65 -1.97 -8.24 -0.72
N SER A 66 -2.11 -7.71 0.48
CA SER A 66 -3.26 -6.90 0.87
C SER A 66 -2.88 -5.43 0.86
N TRP A 67 -3.74 -4.60 0.29
CA TRP A 67 -3.59 -3.15 0.36
C TRP A 67 -4.42 -2.62 1.52
N TYR A 68 -3.89 -1.65 2.25
CA TYR A 68 -4.65 -0.92 3.25
C TYR A 68 -4.23 0.55 3.24
N THR A 69 -5.21 1.43 3.08
CA THR A 69 -5.02 2.88 3.11
C THR A 69 -5.52 3.39 4.45
N ILE A 70 -4.59 3.88 5.26
CA ILE A 70 -4.90 4.52 6.54
C ILE A 70 -5.64 5.84 6.25
N ALA A 71 -6.87 5.95 6.73
CA ALA A 71 -7.74 7.10 6.63
C ALA A 71 -7.92 7.75 8.02
N LYS A 72 -8.37 9.01 8.03
CA LYS A 72 -8.52 9.79 9.28
C LYS A 72 -9.49 9.17 10.30
N ASN A 73 -10.43 8.35 9.84
CA ASN A 73 -11.42 7.69 10.67
C ASN A 73 -10.92 6.36 11.26
N ASP A 74 -9.71 5.91 10.89
CA ASP A 74 -9.11 4.71 11.49
C ASP A 74 -8.52 4.99 12.88
N ASP A 75 -8.40 6.27 13.27
CA ASP A 75 -7.92 6.69 14.60
C ASP A 75 -8.94 6.40 15.71
N ASP A 76 -10.22 6.23 15.36
CA ASP A 76 -11.33 6.06 16.31
C ASP A 76 -11.52 4.57 16.66
N ILE A 77 -10.51 3.98 17.30
CA ILE A 77 -10.65 2.68 17.96
C ILE A 77 -11.45 2.89 19.23
N THR A 78 -12.76 3.09 19.09
CA THR A 78 -13.68 3.08 20.22
C THR A 78 -13.82 1.64 20.71
N LEU A 79 -12.98 1.28 21.67
CA LEU A 79 -13.18 0.09 22.48
C LEU A 79 -14.52 0.27 23.20
N SER A 80 -15.58 -0.38 22.71
CA SER A 80 -16.83 -0.47 23.46
C SER A 80 -16.58 -1.32 24.71
N SER A 81 -16.33 -0.65 25.84
CA SER A 81 -16.36 -1.22 27.20
C SER A 81 -17.78 -1.60 27.59
#